data_AF-A0A7S2FLK6-F1
#
_entry.id   AF-A0A7S2FLK6-F1
#
_cell.length_a   1.000
_cell.length_b   1.000
_cell.length_c   1.000
_cell.angle_alpha   90.00
_cell.angle_beta   90.00
_cell.angle_gamma   90.00
#
_symmetry.space_group_name_H-M   'P 1'
#
loop_
_entity.id
_entity.type
_entity.pdbx_description
1 polymer ?
#
loop_
_entity_poly.entity_id
_entity_poly.type
_entity_poly.pdbx_seq_one_letter_code
_entity_poly.pdbx_strand_id
1 'polypeptide(L)'
;GDNKQSYLKIIDGNVKKQKLSRLGMSEADSQEWVGIVCFECRGMEPIGYTPKNDFAVETTGGTIFDCEDVEFDEGMWADYDGENDMSVSIQDLEIQFETF
;
A
#
# COMPACT_ATOMS: atom_id res chain seq x y z
N GLY A 1 6.41 -19.47 32.93
CA GLY A 1 6.08 -19.14 31.54
C GLY A 1 6.91 -17.93 31.19
N ASP A 2 7.82 -18.07 30.23
CA ASP A 2 8.73 -16.98 29.89
C ASP A 2 7.94 -15.86 29.20
N ASN A 3 7.76 -14.73 29.90
CA ASN A 3 7.16 -13.51 29.36
C ASN A 3 8.11 -12.86 28.33
N LYS A 4 8.28 -13.49 27.17
CA LYS A 4 9.02 -12.90 26.05
C LYS A 4 8.10 -11.89 25.35
N GLN A 5 8.56 -10.66 25.21
CA GLN A 5 7.83 -9.59 24.55
C GLN A 5 7.66 -9.91 23.05
N SER A 6 6.43 -9.78 22.54
CA SER A 6 6.14 -9.82 21.10
C SER A 6 6.18 -8.40 20.51
N TYR A 7 6.59 -8.27 19.26
CA TYR A 7 6.58 -7.01 18.53
C TYR A 7 6.52 -7.19 17.00
N LEU A 8 6.08 -6.12 16.34
CA LEU A 8 6.22 -5.89 14.90
C LEU A 8 7.03 -4.62 14.69
N LYS A 9 7.98 -4.66 13.76
CA LYS A 9 8.80 -3.50 13.40
C LYS A 9 8.82 -3.35 11.88
N ILE A 10 8.49 -2.16 11.39
CA ILE A 10 8.69 -1.83 9.97
C ILE A 10 10.20 -1.77 9.70
N ILE A 11 10.63 -2.46 8.65
CA ILE A 11 12.03 -2.49 8.21
C ILE A 11 12.14 -1.97 6.79
N ASP A 12 13.30 -1.40 6.46
CA ASP A 12 13.64 -1.04 5.10
C ASP A 12 13.69 -2.31 4.24
N GLY A 13 13.02 -2.28 3.10
CA GLY A 13 12.89 -3.42 2.19
C GLY A 13 14.11 -3.71 1.35
N ASN A 14 15.30 -3.31 1.79
CA ASN A 14 16.55 -3.91 1.33
C ASN A 14 16.85 -5.18 2.15
N VAL A 15 15.91 -6.13 2.15
CA VAL A 15 16.10 -7.43 2.81
C VAL A 15 16.51 -8.44 1.74
N LYS A 16 17.38 -9.39 2.10
CA LYS A 16 18.21 -10.26 1.23
C LYS A 16 17.51 -11.01 0.06
N LYS A 17 16.20 -10.88 -0.14
CA LYS A 17 15.40 -11.50 -1.22
C LYS A 17 14.27 -10.65 -1.80
N GLN A 18 13.84 -9.59 -1.14
CA GLN A 18 12.75 -8.72 -1.59
C GLN A 18 13.33 -7.32 -1.65
N LYS A 19 13.36 -6.71 -2.84
CA LYS A 19 13.72 -5.31 -3.00
C LYS A 19 12.42 -4.52 -3.02
N LEU A 20 12.05 -3.88 -1.91
CA LEU A 20 11.08 -2.79 -1.97
C LEU A 20 11.77 -1.65 -2.72
N SER A 21 11.61 -1.65 -4.04
CA SER A 21 12.32 -0.69 -4.89
C SER A 21 11.76 0.73 -4.76
N ARG A 22 10.55 0.86 -4.20
CA ARG A 22 9.80 2.10 -4.01
C ARG A 22 8.64 1.91 -3.01
N LEU A 23 8.24 2.99 -2.36
CA LEU A 23 7.14 3.04 -1.37
C LEU A 23 5.76 3.27 -2.02
N GLY A 24 5.60 2.99 -3.32
CA GLY A 24 4.39 3.30 -4.07
C GLY A 24 4.20 2.42 -5.29
N MET A 25 2.96 2.39 -5.75
CA MET A 25 2.50 1.65 -6.93
C MET A 25 2.36 2.61 -8.11
N SER A 26 2.53 2.10 -9.32
CA SER A 26 2.38 2.85 -10.56
C SER A 26 1.48 2.08 -11.52
N GLU A 27 1.06 2.73 -12.61
CA GLU A 27 0.30 2.07 -13.68
C GLU A 27 1.01 0.81 -14.22
N ALA A 28 2.35 0.82 -14.24
CA ALA A 28 3.14 -0.32 -14.72
C ALA A 28 3.04 -1.56 -13.83
N ASP A 29 2.52 -1.43 -12.60
CA ASP A 29 2.30 -2.53 -11.68
C ASP A 29 0.83 -2.98 -11.62
N SER A 30 -0.02 -2.44 -12.49
CA SER A 30 -1.42 -2.83 -12.55
C SER A 30 -1.55 -4.34 -12.73
N GLN A 31 -2.39 -4.97 -11.91
CA GLN A 31 -2.64 -6.41 -11.86
C GLN A 31 -1.47 -7.27 -11.35
N GLU A 32 -0.41 -6.66 -10.85
CA GLU A 32 0.74 -7.35 -10.27
C GLU A 32 0.83 -7.11 -8.76
N TRP A 33 1.36 -8.08 -8.02
CA TRP A 33 1.61 -7.92 -6.60
C TRP A 33 2.85 -7.07 -6.35
N VAL A 34 2.68 -5.95 -5.64
CA VAL A 34 3.76 -5.05 -5.28
C VAL A 34 4.01 -5.09 -3.78
N GLY A 35 5.24 -5.42 -3.39
CA GLY A 35 5.68 -5.20 -2.02
C GLY A 35 5.77 -3.70 -1.75
N ILE A 36 5.03 -3.20 -0.74
CA ILE A 36 5.06 -1.78 -0.32
C ILE A 36 5.60 -1.57 1.10
N VAL A 37 5.58 -2.62 1.94
CA VAL A 37 6.04 -2.57 3.33
C VAL A 37 6.63 -3.92 3.73
N CYS A 38 7.58 -3.91 4.68
CA CYS A 38 8.18 -5.12 5.25
C CYS A 38 8.19 -5.04 6.77
N PHE A 39 7.94 -6.17 7.43
CA PHE A 39 7.91 -6.27 8.89
C PHE A 39 8.92 -7.29 9.41
N GLU A 40 9.66 -6.92 10.45
CA GLU A 40 10.31 -7.88 11.36
C GLU A 40 9.28 -8.30 12.42
N CYS A 41 8.87 -9.57 12.36
CA CYS A 41 7.88 -10.17 13.24
C CYS A 41 8.55 -10.97 14.36
N ARG A 42 8.21 -10.71 15.63
CA ARG A 42 8.60 -11.57 16.77
C ARG A 42 7.39 -11.87 17.65
N GLY A 43 6.96 -13.12 17.65
CA GLY A 43 5.86 -13.59 18.51
C GLY A 43 4.48 -13.02 18.15
N MET A 44 4.34 -12.40 16.97
CA MET A 44 3.08 -11.96 16.38
C MET A 44 3.26 -11.75 14.87
N GLU A 45 2.19 -11.92 14.11
CA GLU A 45 2.17 -11.76 12.64
C GLU A 45 0.92 -10.97 12.24
N PRO A 46 1.01 -10.10 11.22
CA PRO A 46 -0.15 -9.41 10.69
C PRO A 46 -1.05 -10.39 9.93
N ILE A 47 -2.37 -10.26 10.11
CA ILE A 47 -3.37 -11.13 9.48
C ILE A 47 -4.34 -10.38 8.56
N GLY A 48 -4.22 -9.06 8.49
CA GLY A 48 -5.10 -8.20 7.73
C GLY A 48 -4.66 -6.75 7.82
N TYR A 49 -4.98 -5.99 6.78
CA TYR A 49 -4.77 -4.55 6.72
C TYR A 49 -5.93 -3.94 5.93
N THR A 50 -6.47 -2.84 6.43
CA THR A 50 -7.50 -2.05 5.77
C THR A 50 -6.88 -0.69 5.50
N PRO A 51 -6.58 -0.37 4.23
CA PRO A 51 -6.05 0.94 3.90
C PRO A 51 -7.10 2.00 4.23
N LYS A 52 -6.65 3.07 4.88
CA LYS A 52 -7.46 4.27 5.10
C LYS A 52 -6.79 5.44 4.38
N ASN A 53 -6.64 6.56 5.06
CA ASN A 53 -5.99 7.78 4.59
C ASN A 53 -4.45 7.65 4.58
N ASP A 54 -3.96 6.52 4.06
CA ASP A 54 -2.55 6.13 4.09
C ASP A 54 -1.83 6.42 2.76
N PHE A 55 -2.57 6.68 1.68
CA PHE A 55 -2.04 6.81 0.32
C PHE A 55 -2.43 8.13 -0.33
N ALA A 56 -1.48 8.82 -0.94
CA ALA A 56 -1.74 9.88 -1.91
C ALA A 56 -1.75 9.29 -3.32
N VAL A 57 -2.51 9.87 -4.24
CA VAL A 57 -2.64 9.41 -5.64
C VAL A 57 -2.22 10.54 -6.58
N GLU A 58 -1.34 10.23 -7.53
CA GLU A 58 -0.97 11.13 -8.62
C GLU A 58 -1.60 10.61 -9.92
N THR A 59 -2.32 11.47 -10.64
CA THR A 59 -2.90 11.14 -11.94
C THR A 59 -1.86 11.13 -13.04
N THR A 60 -2.17 10.53 -14.20
CA THR A 60 -1.29 10.62 -15.37
C THR A 60 -1.17 12.04 -15.92
N GLY A 61 -2.09 12.94 -15.55
CA GLY A 61 -2.04 14.37 -15.81
C GLY A 61 -1.22 15.18 -14.80
N GLY A 62 -0.75 14.55 -13.71
CA GLY A 62 0.09 15.15 -12.67
C GLY A 62 -0.69 15.81 -11.53
N THR A 63 -2.02 15.72 -11.50
CA THR A 63 -2.83 16.19 -10.37
C THR A 63 -2.66 15.23 -9.19
N ILE A 64 -2.53 15.78 -7.98
CA ILE A 64 -2.30 15.00 -6.76
C ILE A 64 -3.53 15.09 -5.86
N PHE A 65 -4.01 13.93 -5.43
CA PHE A 65 -5.00 13.78 -4.37
C PHE A 65 -4.28 13.38 -3.08
N ASP A 66 -4.41 14.20 -2.04
CA ASP A 66 -3.76 13.97 -0.74
C ASP A 66 -4.39 12.79 -0.01
N CYS A 67 -3.67 12.22 0.95
CA CYS A 67 -4.12 11.01 1.62
C CYS A 67 -5.41 11.17 2.43
N GLU A 68 -5.79 12.40 2.78
CA GLU A 68 -7.07 12.67 3.44
C GLU A 68 -8.28 12.53 2.50
N ASP A 69 -8.07 12.65 1.17
CA ASP A 69 -9.09 12.58 0.13
C ASP A 69 -9.18 11.19 -0.54
N VAL A 70 -8.28 10.28 -0.18
CA VAL A 70 -8.19 8.93 -0.74
C VAL A 70 -8.64 7.91 0.30
N GLU A 71 -9.90 7.51 0.21
CA GLU A 71 -10.47 6.42 1.00
C GLU A 71 -10.90 5.27 0.07
N PHE A 72 -10.51 4.05 0.43
CA PHE A 72 -10.86 2.84 -0.32
C PHE A 72 -12.09 2.19 0.28
N ASP A 73 -13.25 2.37 -0.37
CA ASP A 73 -14.47 1.67 -0.02
C ASP A 73 -14.53 0.35 -0.78
N GLU A 74 -14.57 -0.77 -0.06
CA GLU A 74 -14.52 -2.13 -0.63
C GLU A 74 -13.38 -2.36 -1.66
N GLY A 75 -12.23 -1.69 -1.45
CA GLY A 75 -11.07 -1.78 -2.35
C GLY A 75 -11.16 -0.88 -3.59
N MET A 76 -12.07 0.09 -3.60
CA MET A 76 -12.32 0.99 -4.72
C MET A 76 -12.14 2.44 -4.29
N TRP A 77 -11.54 3.24 -5.17
CA TRP A 77 -11.54 4.70 -5.09
C TRP A 77 -11.73 5.28 -6.49
N ALA A 78 -12.53 6.33 -6.61
CA ALA A 78 -12.74 7.01 -7.87
C ALA A 78 -12.96 8.51 -7.62
N ASP A 79 -12.37 9.32 -8.50
CA ASP A 79 -12.48 10.77 -8.48
C ASP A 79 -12.34 11.33 -9.90
N TYR A 80 -12.30 12.65 -10.02
CA TYR A 80 -12.22 13.34 -11.29
C TYR A 80 -11.11 14.39 -11.26
N ASP A 81 -10.15 14.24 -12.17
CA ASP A 81 -9.10 15.21 -12.43
C ASP A 81 -9.70 16.37 -13.25
N GLY A 82 -10.09 17.43 -12.55
CA GLY A 82 -10.67 18.62 -13.16
C GLY A 82 -9.68 19.46 -13.97
N GLU A 83 -8.37 19.31 -13.78
CA GLU A 83 -7.35 20.04 -14.55
C GLU A 83 -7.17 19.40 -15.94
N ASN A 84 -7.29 18.08 -16.01
CA ASN A 84 -7.07 17.30 -17.23
C ASN A 84 -8.37 16.77 -17.87
N ASP A 85 -9.54 17.09 -17.31
CA ASP A 85 -10.86 16.67 -17.79
C ASP A 85 -10.96 15.13 -17.95
N MET A 86 -10.53 14.40 -16.91
CA MET A 86 -10.50 12.94 -16.94
C MET A 86 -10.97 12.29 -15.64
N SER A 87 -11.72 11.19 -15.77
CA SER A 87 -12.06 10.34 -14.63
C SER A 87 -10.89 9.46 -14.25
N VAL A 88 -10.64 9.33 -12.95
CA VAL A 88 -9.56 8.50 -12.40
C VAL A 88 -10.12 7.54 -11.37
N SER A 89 -9.55 6.34 -11.30
CA SER A 89 -9.99 5.33 -10.34
C SER A 89 -8.93 4.29 -10.07
N ILE A 90 -8.93 3.78 -8.84
CA ILE A 90 -8.26 2.55 -8.44
C ILE A 90 -9.35 1.53 -8.14
N GLN A 91 -9.23 0.34 -8.72
CA GLN A 91 -10.23 -0.70 -8.60
C GLN A 91 -9.61 -2.02 -8.15
N ASP A 92 -10.41 -2.83 -7.47
CA ASP A 92 -10.07 -4.18 -7.00
C ASP A 92 -8.76 -4.19 -6.19
N LEU A 93 -8.58 -3.24 -5.27
CA LEU A 93 -7.42 -3.20 -4.40
C LEU A 93 -7.44 -4.39 -3.45
N GLU A 94 -6.54 -5.34 -3.68
CA GLU A 94 -6.33 -6.49 -2.81
C GLU A 94 -5.05 -6.35 -1.98
N ILE A 95 -5.07 -6.90 -0.77
CA ILE A 95 -3.94 -6.89 0.16
C ILE A 95 -3.61 -8.32 0.56
N GLN A 96 -2.32 -8.68 0.51
CA GLN A 96 -1.81 -9.94 1.03
C GLN A 96 -0.51 -9.75 1.81
N PHE A 97 -0.21 -10.72 2.67
CA PHE A 97 1.06 -10.83 3.38
C PHE A 97 1.81 -12.07 2.90
N GLU A 98 3.09 -11.91 2.57
CA GLU A 98 3.98 -13.01 2.16
C GLU A 98 5.19 -13.10 3.09
N THR A 99 5.52 -14.32 3.51
CA THR A 99 6.73 -14.62 4.32
C THR A 99 7.88 -15.07 3.42
N PHE A 100 9.12 -14.65 3.70
CA PHE A 100 10.30 -14.90 2.82
C PHE A 100 11.56 -15.40 3.53
#